data_AF-A0A432HAB6-F1
#
_entry.id   AF-A0A432HAB6-F1
#
_cell.length_a   1.000
_cell.length_b   1.000
_cell.length_c   1.000
_cell.angle_alpha   90.00
_cell.angle_beta   90.00
_cell.angle_gamma   90.00
#
_symmetry.space_group_name_H-M   'P 1'
#
loop_
_entity.id
_entity.type
_entity.pdbx_description
1 polymer ?
#
loop_
_entity_poly.entity_id
_entity_poly.type
_entity_poly.pdbx_seq_one_letter_code
_entity_poly.pdbx_strand_id
1 'polypeptide(L)'
;MSKKENSKELPEGSYRFFPDHVLTEVNIGIFFLYLCTILSIVFPLHLMEKANPLVTPEHIKPEWYFYPMYRWIKMTPEAVGIFVPGLVVLIFIFWPFIDRFIAKTTKSKNLATWIGVAGMVFVTTLLIIEAMS
;
A
#
# COMPACT_ATOMS: atom_id res chain seq x y z
N MET A 1 12.18 11.28 -51.92
CA MET A 1 11.66 12.44 -51.18
C MET A 1 10.62 11.91 -50.19
N SER A 2 11.07 11.25 -49.11
CA SER A 2 10.19 10.66 -48.10
C SER A 2 9.94 11.68 -47.01
N LYS A 3 8.68 12.09 -46.89
CA LYS A 3 8.17 13.14 -46.02
C LYS A 3 8.46 12.76 -44.56
N LYS A 4 9.42 13.44 -43.93
CA LYS A 4 9.56 13.48 -42.46
C LYS A 4 8.26 14.09 -41.93
N GLU A 5 7.33 13.25 -41.51
CA GLU A 5 6.15 13.68 -40.78
C GLU A 5 6.58 14.28 -39.45
N ASN A 6 6.50 15.62 -39.37
CA ASN A 6 6.17 16.41 -38.19
C ASN A 6 6.39 15.71 -36.83
N SER A 7 7.64 15.64 -36.38
CA SER A 7 7.93 15.48 -34.95
C SER A 7 7.52 16.78 -34.26
N LYS A 8 6.27 16.87 -33.80
CA LYS A 8 5.86 17.89 -32.84
C LYS A 8 6.78 17.73 -31.63
N GLU A 9 7.74 18.64 -31.47
CA GLU A 9 8.61 18.67 -30.31
C GLU A 9 7.73 18.83 -29.07
N LEU A 10 7.75 17.83 -28.20
CA LEU A 10 6.95 17.81 -26.99
C LEU A 10 7.53 18.80 -25.97
N PRO A 11 6.71 19.34 -25.06
CA PRO A 11 7.21 20.15 -23.95
C PRO A 11 8.33 19.41 -23.20
N GLU A 12 9.35 20.12 -22.71
CA GLU A 12 10.42 19.50 -21.93
C GLU A 12 9.84 18.65 -20.79
N GLY A 13 10.18 17.35 -20.76
CA GLY A 13 9.68 16.38 -19.79
C GLY A 13 8.40 15.62 -20.18
N SER A 14 7.80 15.89 -21.34
CA SER A 14 6.62 15.17 -21.84
C SER A 14 7.01 14.03 -22.79
N TYR A 15 6.53 12.83 -22.51
CA TYR A 15 6.61 11.67 -23.41
C TYR A 15 5.26 11.41 -24.09
N ARG A 16 5.26 10.66 -25.19
CA ARG A 16 4.01 10.29 -25.87
C ARG A 16 3.33 9.17 -25.10
N PHE A 17 2.02 9.30 -24.86
CA PHE A 17 1.25 8.21 -24.27
C PHE A 17 1.38 6.92 -25.10
N PHE A 18 1.18 7.03 -26.42
CA PHE A 18 1.44 5.94 -27.36
C PHE A 18 2.52 6.35 -28.37
N PRO A 19 3.53 5.51 -28.63
CA PRO A 19 3.72 4.15 -28.11
C PRO A 19 4.53 4.06 -26.81
N ASP A 20 5.26 5.12 -26.44
CA ASP A 20 6.38 5.05 -25.49
C ASP A 20 5.93 4.66 -24.06
N HIS A 21 4.90 5.31 -23.52
CA HIS A 21 4.42 5.01 -22.17
C HIS A 21 3.76 3.64 -22.10
N VAL A 22 2.87 3.34 -23.05
CA VAL A 22 2.18 2.05 -23.11
C VAL A 22 3.16 0.88 -23.16
N LEU A 23 4.21 0.96 -23.99
CA LEU A 23 5.22 -0.09 -24.06
C LEU A 23 6.01 -0.22 -22.75
N THR A 24 6.29 0.89 -22.08
CA THR A 24 6.97 0.89 -20.77
C THR A 24 6.12 0.22 -19.70
N GLU A 25 4.84 0.57 -19.59
CA GLU A 25 3.90 -0.04 -18.64
C GLU A 25 3.69 -1.54 -18.91
N VAL A 26 3.62 -1.94 -20.19
CA VAL A 26 3.55 -3.36 -20.57
C VAL A 26 4.81 -4.11 -20.15
N ASN A 27 6.00 -3.54 -20.38
CA ASN A 27 7.26 -4.15 -19.95
C ASN A 27 7.34 -4.29 -18.42
N ILE A 28 6.91 -3.27 -17.67
CA ILE A 28 6.82 -3.31 -16.20
C ILE A 28 5.83 -4.39 -15.76
N GLY A 29 4.66 -4.47 -16.38
CA GLY A 29 3.65 -5.50 -16.09
C GLY A 29 4.17 -6.92 -16.34
N ILE A 30 4.83 -7.16 -17.48
CA ILE A 30 5.45 -8.45 -17.81
C ILE A 30 6.54 -8.80 -16.80
N PHE A 31 7.36 -7.83 -16.39
CA PHE A 31 8.38 -8.03 -15.38
C PHE A 31 7.77 -8.49 -14.04
N PHE A 32 6.73 -7.82 -13.54
CA PHE A 32 6.07 -8.23 -12.30
C PHE A 32 5.40 -9.60 -12.40
N LEU A 33 4.78 -9.93 -13.54
CA LEU A 33 4.22 -11.27 -13.77
C LEU A 33 5.29 -12.35 -13.74
N TYR A 34 6.44 -12.10 -14.38
CA TYR A 34 7.56 -13.03 -14.38
C TYR A 34 8.15 -13.20 -12.98
N LEU A 35 8.31 -12.10 -12.23
CA LEU A 35 8.75 -12.12 -10.85
C LEU A 35 7.81 -12.94 -9.95
N CYS A 36 6.50 -12.72 -10.03
CA CYS A 36 5.51 -13.48 -9.27
C CYS A 36 5.54 -14.98 -9.62
N THR A 37 5.73 -15.31 -10.91
CA THR A 37 5.84 -16.72 -11.37
C THR A 37 7.09 -17.38 -10.79
N ILE A 38 8.25 -16.70 -10.82
CA ILE A 38 9.48 -17.20 -10.20
C ILE A 38 9.28 -17.41 -8.71
N LEU A 39 8.72 -16.42 -8.00
CA LEU A 39 8.47 -16.52 -6.56
C LEU A 39 7.53 -17.68 -6.22
N SER A 40 6.50 -17.91 -7.04
CA SER A 40 5.58 -19.03 -6.85
C SER A 40 6.24 -20.40 -7.05
N ILE A 41 7.25 -20.49 -7.92
CA ILE A 41 8.01 -21.74 -8.15
C ILE A 41 9.05 -21.95 -7.04
N VAL A 42 9.74 -20.89 -6.63
CA VAL A 42 10.80 -20.96 -5.59
C VAL A 42 10.20 -21.16 -4.19
N PHE A 43 9.04 -20.58 -3.91
CA PHE A 43 8.32 -20.67 -2.63
C PHE A 43 6.92 -21.27 -2.83
N PRO A 44 6.81 -22.60 -3.05
CA PRO A 44 5.51 -23.23 -3.26
C PRO A 44 4.66 -23.18 -1.99
N LEU A 45 3.45 -22.66 -2.12
CA LEU A 45 2.46 -22.68 -1.03
C LEU A 45 1.86 -24.09 -0.93
N HIS A 46 1.99 -24.72 0.23
CA HIS A 46 1.39 -26.01 0.51
C HIS A 46 -0.09 -25.83 0.87
N LEU A 47 -0.94 -26.71 0.36
CA LEU A 47 -2.34 -26.74 0.76
C LEU A 47 -2.42 -27.20 2.22
N MET A 48 -3.03 -26.37 3.07
CA MET A 48 -3.29 -26.74 4.46
C MET A 48 -4.48 -27.70 4.57
N GLU A 49 -4.62 -28.34 5.73
CA GLU A 49 -5.77 -29.19 6.01
C GLU A 49 -7.09 -28.42 5.85
N LYS A 50 -8.14 -29.13 5.45
CA LYS A 50 -9.47 -28.53 5.34
C LYS A 50 -9.92 -28.07 6.73
N ALA A 51 -10.51 -26.87 6.79
CA ALA A 51 -11.00 -26.30 8.03
C ALA A 51 -11.93 -27.26 8.79
N ASN A 52 -11.61 -27.52 10.05
CA ASN A 52 -12.44 -28.29 10.98
C ASN A 52 -12.94 -27.34 12.08
N PRO A 53 -14.27 -27.09 12.17
CA PRO A 53 -14.81 -26.14 13.16
C PRO A 53 -14.66 -26.60 14.61
N LEU A 54 -14.35 -27.88 14.85
CA LEU A 54 -14.15 -28.44 16.20
C LEU A 54 -12.69 -28.34 16.68
N VAL A 55 -11.76 -27.97 15.81
CA VAL A 55 -10.33 -27.92 16.12
C VAL A 55 -9.79 -26.53 15.81
N THR A 56 -9.28 -25.86 16.83
CA THR A 56 -8.65 -24.54 16.72
C THR A 56 -7.14 -24.72 16.52
N PRO A 57 -6.56 -24.29 15.38
CA PRO A 57 -5.11 -24.35 15.16
C PRO A 57 -4.34 -23.54 16.21
N GLU A 58 -3.10 -23.93 16.52
CA GLU A 58 -2.27 -23.21 17.52
C GLU A 58 -1.79 -21.83 17.03
N HIS A 59 -1.53 -21.68 15.73
CA HIS A 59 -1.04 -20.42 15.13
C HIS A 59 -2.12 -19.73 14.29
N ILE A 60 -3.07 -19.07 14.95
CA ILE A 60 -4.11 -18.28 14.30
C ILE A 60 -3.64 -16.82 14.22
N LYS A 61 -2.98 -16.50 13.11
CA LYS A 61 -2.68 -15.12 12.72
C LYS A 61 -3.30 -14.84 11.36
N PRO A 62 -3.74 -13.60 11.11
CA PRO A 62 -4.18 -13.20 9.78
C PRO A 62 -2.97 -13.05 8.84
N GLU A 63 -3.19 -12.61 7.62
CA GLU A 63 -2.09 -12.28 6.71
C GLU A 63 -1.30 -11.04 7.17
N TRP A 64 -0.04 -10.93 6.74
CA TRP A 64 0.92 -9.92 7.21
C TRP A 64 0.46 -8.47 7.04
N TYR A 65 -0.36 -8.17 6.02
CA TYR A 65 -0.89 -6.83 5.78
C TYR A 65 -2.00 -6.46 6.79
N PHE A 66 -2.57 -7.42 7.51
CA PHE A 66 -3.50 -7.19 8.61
C PHE A 66 -2.84 -7.14 9.99
N TYR A 67 -1.54 -7.47 10.11
CA TYR A 67 -0.83 -7.46 11.38
C TYR A 67 -0.94 -6.15 12.17
N PRO A 68 -0.81 -4.95 11.57
CA PRO A 68 -0.96 -3.70 12.31
C PRO A 68 -2.35 -3.55 12.94
N MET A 69 -3.40 -3.89 12.18
CA MET A 69 -4.79 -3.82 12.65
C MET A 69 -5.06 -4.88 13.72
N TYR A 70 -4.54 -6.10 13.54
CA TYR A 70 -4.67 -7.17 14.51
C TYR A 70 -3.99 -6.82 15.83
N ARG A 71 -2.79 -6.26 15.79
CA ARG A 71 -2.07 -5.77 16.98
C ARG A 71 -2.85 -4.64 17.66
N TRP A 72 -3.40 -3.70 16.88
CA TRP A 72 -4.21 -2.60 17.39
C TRP A 72 -5.42 -3.08 18.19
N ILE A 73 -6.17 -4.03 17.64
CA ILE A 73 -7.36 -4.59 18.31
C ILE A 73 -6.97 -5.34 19.59
N LYS A 74 -5.85 -6.08 19.60
CA LYS A 74 -5.37 -6.78 20.80
C LYS A 74 -4.93 -5.86 21.94
N MET A 75 -4.44 -4.65 21.61
CA MET A 75 -3.91 -3.72 22.62
C MET A 75 -4.92 -2.67 23.09
N THR A 76 -6.12 -2.61 22.52
CA THR A 76 -7.12 -1.58 22.82
C THR A 76 -8.43 -2.19 23.32
N PRO A 77 -9.27 -1.43 24.05
CA PRO A 77 -10.62 -1.86 24.37
C PRO A 77 -11.45 -2.10 23.11
N GLU A 78 -12.40 -3.04 23.15
CA GLU A 78 -13.18 -3.52 21.99
C GLU A 78 -13.74 -2.38 21.11
N ALA A 79 -14.38 -1.38 21.73
CA ALA A 79 -14.94 -0.25 20.99
C ALA A 79 -13.85 0.54 20.23
N VAL A 80 -12.73 0.85 20.87
CA VAL A 80 -11.62 1.60 20.27
C VAL A 80 -10.95 0.78 19.16
N GLY A 81 -10.79 -0.52 19.39
CA GLY A 81 -10.24 -1.47 18.43
C GLY A 81 -11.02 -1.50 17.11
N ILE A 82 -12.35 -1.37 17.17
CA ILE A 82 -13.23 -1.41 15.99
C ILE A 82 -13.35 -0.03 15.34
N PHE A 83 -13.59 1.03 16.12
CA PHE A 83 -13.89 2.35 15.55
C PHE A 83 -12.66 3.07 14.99
N VAL A 84 -11.48 2.89 15.59
CA VAL A 84 -10.28 3.65 15.16
C VAL A 84 -9.80 3.24 13.76
N PRO A 85 -9.69 1.96 13.38
CA PRO A 85 -9.35 1.59 12.01
C PRO A 85 -10.33 2.16 10.98
N GLY A 86 -11.64 2.15 11.29
CA GLY A 86 -12.66 2.78 10.44
C GLY A 86 -12.45 4.28 10.31
N LEU A 87 -12.15 4.97 11.41
CA LEU A 87 -11.83 6.39 11.40
C LEU A 87 -10.56 6.70 10.60
N VAL A 88 -9.53 5.86 10.69
CA VAL A 88 -8.30 6.01 9.90
C VAL A 88 -8.63 5.97 8.41
N VAL A 89 -9.41 5.00 7.94
CA VAL A 89 -9.84 4.95 6.53
C VAL A 89 -10.58 6.21 6.12
N LEU A 90 -11.51 6.71 6.95
CA LEU A 90 -12.20 7.97 6.69
C LEU A 90 -11.24 9.16 6.60
N ILE A 91 -10.25 9.26 7.49
CA ILE A 91 -9.22 10.30 7.45
C ILE A 91 -8.44 10.24 6.12
N PHE A 92 -8.10 9.05 5.63
CA PHE A 92 -7.42 8.88 4.34
C PHE A 92 -8.29 9.32 3.15
N ILE A 93 -9.59 9.03 3.17
CA ILE A 93 -10.53 9.51 2.13
C ILE A 93 -10.58 11.05 2.11
N PHE A 94 -10.62 11.68 3.29
CA PHE A 94 -10.68 13.13 3.41
C PHE A 94 -9.31 13.81 3.50
N TRP A 95 -8.23 13.06 3.29
CA TRP A 95 -6.85 13.58 3.33
C TRP A 95 -6.62 14.83 2.48
N PRO A 96 -7.08 14.94 1.21
CA PRO A 96 -6.83 16.16 0.42
C PRO A 96 -7.46 17.43 1.01
N PHE A 97 -8.53 17.30 1.79
CA PHE A 97 -9.15 18.44 2.48
C PHE A 97 -8.39 18.79 3.76
N ILE A 98 -7.97 17.78 4.51
CA ILE A 98 -7.18 17.91 5.73
C ILE A 98 -5.83 18.56 5.42
N ASP A 99 -5.14 18.09 4.38
CA ASP A 99 -3.85 18.62 3.94
C ASP A 99 -3.93 20.11 3.57
N ARG A 100 -4.94 20.49 2.77
CA ARG A 100 -5.21 21.90 2.44
C ARG A 100 -5.48 22.75 3.67
N PHE A 101 -6.23 22.23 4.64
CA PHE A 101 -6.53 22.92 5.89
C PHE A 101 -5.28 23.13 6.74
N ILE A 102 -4.42 22.10 6.87
CA ILE A 102 -3.14 22.17 7.58
C ILE A 102 -2.22 23.20 6.92
N ALA A 103 -2.10 23.17 5.59
CA ALA A 103 -1.26 24.09 4.83
C ALA A 103 -1.73 25.56 4.95
N LYS A 104 -3.03 25.79 5.08
CA LYS A 104 -3.59 27.14 5.30
C LYS A 104 -3.38 27.65 6.73
N THR A 105 -3.49 26.77 7.71
CA THR A 105 -3.46 27.13 9.15
C THR A 105 -2.04 27.21 9.71
N THR A 106 -1.13 26.38 9.19
CA THR A 106 0.23 26.25 9.72
C THR A 106 1.22 26.96 8.81
N LYS A 107 2.18 27.68 9.39
CA LYS A 107 3.27 28.34 8.64
C LYS A 107 4.29 27.34 8.07
N SER A 108 4.31 26.10 8.55
CA SER A 108 5.21 25.05 8.08
C SER A 108 4.57 24.22 6.96
N LYS A 109 5.23 24.21 5.79
CA LYS A 109 4.76 23.47 4.60
C LYS A 109 4.91 21.95 4.73
N ASN A 110 5.69 21.49 5.71
CA ASN A 110 6.10 20.08 5.83
C ASN A 110 5.35 19.34 6.94
N LEU A 111 4.41 19.98 7.66
CA LEU A 111 3.74 19.35 8.80
C LEU A 111 2.94 18.11 8.38
N ALA A 112 2.20 18.18 7.28
CA ALA A 112 1.44 17.06 6.75
C ALA A 112 2.36 15.87 6.39
N THR A 113 3.54 16.15 5.83
CA THR A 113 4.57 15.13 5.54
C THR A 113 5.05 14.47 6.82
N TRP A 114 5.34 15.24 7.87
CA TRP A 114 5.78 14.67 9.16
C TRP A 114 4.69 13.84 9.84
N ILE A 115 3.42 14.24 9.75
CA ILE A 115 2.29 13.43 10.22
C ILE A 115 2.23 12.11 9.46
N GLY A 116 2.38 12.13 8.13
CA GLY A 116 2.41 10.93 7.31
C GLY A 116 3.57 9.99 7.67
N VAL A 117 4.77 10.53 7.87
CA VAL A 117 5.95 9.77 8.29
C VAL A 117 5.74 9.15 9.68
N ALA A 118 5.22 9.92 10.64
CA ALA A 118 4.91 9.40 11.98
C ALA A 118 3.87 8.27 11.92
N GLY A 119 2.81 8.43 11.12
CA GLY A 119 1.82 7.38 10.87
C GLY A 119 2.43 6.12 10.24
N MET A 120 3.31 6.28 9.25
CA MET A 120 4.00 5.17 8.61
C MET A 120 4.88 4.41 9.60
N VAL A 121 5.70 5.11 10.41
CA VAL A 121 6.55 4.51 11.44
C VAL A 121 5.71 3.77 12.49
N PHE A 122 4.57 4.34 12.87
CA PHE A 122 3.66 3.70 13.82
C PHE A 122 3.11 2.37 13.26
N VAL A 123 2.59 2.38 12.03
CA VAL A 123 2.04 1.19 11.37
C VAL A 123 3.11 0.11 11.16
N THR A 124 4.31 0.47 10.70
CA THR A 124 5.40 -0.49 10.50
C THR A 124 5.90 -1.05 11.83
N THR A 125 5.93 -0.25 12.90
CA THR A 125 6.26 -0.73 14.24
C THR A 125 5.26 -1.78 14.72
N LEU A 126 3.95 -1.53 14.56
CA LEU A 126 2.92 -2.52 14.88
C LEU A 126 3.04 -3.80 14.05
N LEU A 127 3.35 -3.66 12.76
CA LEU A 127 3.61 -4.79 11.86
C LEU A 127 4.73 -5.67 12.41
N ILE A 128 5.88 -5.06 12.73
CA ILE A 128 7.08 -5.78 13.19
C ILE A 128 6.82 -6.47 14.53
N ILE A 129 6.17 -5.77 15.48
CA ILE A 129 5.85 -6.34 16.79
C ILE A 129 4.98 -7.59 16.63
N GLU A 130 3.96 -7.54 15.78
CA GLU A 130 3.07 -8.69 15.58
C GLU A 130 3.70 -9.82 14.77
N ALA A 131 4.57 -9.47 13.83
CA ALA A 131 5.36 -10.44 13.08
C ALA A 131 6.34 -11.22 13.97
N MET A 132 6.88 -10.56 15.01
CA MET A 132 7.83 -11.17 15.95
C MET A 132 7.19 -11.83 17.18
N SER A 133 5.93 -11.50 17.49
CA SER A 133 5.16 -12.08 18.61
C SER A 133 4.74 -13.52 18.35
#